data_AF-A0A7J3ZJH0-F1
#
_entry.id   AF-A0A7J3ZJH0-F1
#
_cell.length_a   1.000
_cell.length_b   1.000
_cell.length_c   1.000
_cell.angle_alpha   90.00
_cell.angle_beta   90.00
_cell.angle_gamma   90.00
#
_symmetry.space_group_name_H-M   'P 1'
#
loop_
_entity.id
_entity.type
_entity.pdbx_description
1 polymer ?
#
loop_
_entity_poly.entity_id
_entity_poly.type
_entity_poly.pdbx_seq_one_letter_code
_entity_poly.pdbx_strand_id
1 'polypeptide(L)'
;MTAMRRGAILLVLLVLTLPSLYSQPGQHYVPEILFANVEGEAVVFGGFIKSGRQSFPLLGFSSGATCKAYFLQIQGYLLNAAAHGDSFFFAGTAYLEDLPAILLAQLRNGEEPQATVIYSDTPLYGVDLLPMNNALYITGYVHRYSPVAELDIIVLKYNYTTGKVEDLIVLGSTAFDDYPKRILLDEENIVIIGDTYSYLVSQSDILIVKIKQDFTLISDIAIGGAGLENVEDALIYNDTLFVIGTTLGKDGTADAFIARISEKEGVLSLLVFTGYGHEFATSVSRFKNSYLLALHGEFEEEKKFTLILNYTLVTPLDLKLQSAFIVNSSADDATPLKSHNTGLIVKTSNFIAELYPEEKALCLGENCPPLVLSLLHYNASNLFYTPYGWRLTRSIIATKEKPKLYTIEINQISKVYVSSANLSVNIQLYVNRIDIVREIIKFIRRSTPLVIFIPMIVATILVVYMSRKRR
;
A
#
# COMPACT_ATOMS: atom_id res chain seq x y z
N MET A 1 -70.11 -6.46 14.84
CA MET A 1 -69.21 -6.24 13.69
C MET A 1 -68.81 -4.76 13.45
N THR A 2 -69.12 -3.81 14.34
CA THR A 2 -68.87 -2.37 14.12
C THR A 2 -67.68 -1.79 14.89
N ALA A 3 -67.16 -2.49 15.91
CA ALA A 3 -66.00 -2.04 16.69
C ALA A 3 -64.65 -2.33 16.01
N MET A 4 -64.52 -3.45 15.30
CA MET A 4 -63.26 -3.86 14.65
C MET A 4 -62.88 -3.00 13.43
N ARG A 5 -63.87 -2.41 12.73
CA ARG A 5 -63.61 -1.56 11.55
C ARG A 5 -63.10 -0.16 11.89
N ARG A 6 -63.39 0.36 13.09
CA ARG A 6 -62.93 1.70 13.51
C ARG A 6 -61.48 1.69 14.02
N GLY A 7 -61.01 0.58 14.60
CA GLY A 7 -59.61 0.42 15.00
C GLY A 7 -58.64 0.31 13.82
N ALA A 8 -59.05 -0.38 12.75
CA ALA A 8 -58.20 -0.55 11.56
C ALA A 8 -57.99 0.75 10.78
N ILE A 9 -58.99 1.63 10.71
CA ILE A 9 -58.88 2.92 10.01
C ILE A 9 -58.01 3.91 10.78
N LEU A 10 -58.04 3.88 12.12
CA LEU A 10 -57.18 4.73 12.95
C LEU A 10 -55.70 4.31 12.87
N LEU A 11 -55.41 3.00 12.76
CA LEU A 11 -54.05 2.48 12.62
C LEU A 11 -53.44 2.84 11.25
N VAL A 12 -54.23 2.80 10.18
CA VAL A 12 -53.77 3.16 8.82
C VAL A 12 -53.53 4.67 8.69
N LEU A 13 -54.35 5.51 9.34
CA LEU A 13 -54.11 6.96 9.39
C LEU A 13 -52.88 7.32 10.24
N LEU A 14 -52.61 6.61 11.34
CA LEU A 14 -51.42 6.85 12.16
C LEU A 14 -50.11 6.50 11.42
N VAL A 15 -50.14 5.48 10.56
CA VAL A 15 -49.00 5.08 9.72
C VAL A 15 -48.78 6.06 8.56
N LEU A 16 -49.83 6.70 8.05
CA LEU A 16 -49.75 7.66 6.94
C LEU A 16 -49.47 9.11 7.37
N THR A 17 -49.65 9.46 8.65
CA THR A 17 -49.35 10.79 9.18
C THR A 17 -48.10 10.84 10.05
N LEU A 18 -47.35 9.75 10.20
CA LEU A 18 -45.97 9.83 10.69
C LEU A 18 -45.17 10.52 9.59
N PRO A 19 -44.75 11.79 9.76
CA PRO A 19 -43.75 12.36 8.87
C PRO A 19 -42.56 11.42 8.93
N SER A 20 -41.89 11.22 7.82
CA SER A 20 -40.63 10.51 7.66
C SER A 20 -39.59 10.94 8.73
N LEU A 21 -39.73 10.38 9.94
CA LEU A 21 -38.79 10.42 11.05
C LEU A 21 -37.80 9.24 10.95
N TYR A 22 -37.74 8.59 9.79
CA TYR A 22 -36.46 8.13 9.30
C TYR A 22 -35.67 9.38 8.93
N SER A 23 -34.99 9.96 9.93
CA SER A 23 -33.72 10.60 9.61
C SER A 23 -32.98 9.58 8.76
N GLN A 24 -32.69 9.93 7.51
CA GLN A 24 -31.76 9.11 6.75
C GLN A 24 -30.54 8.98 7.66
N PRO A 25 -30.13 7.75 8.04
CA PRO A 25 -28.97 7.57 8.90
C PRO A 25 -27.87 8.41 8.28
N GLY A 26 -27.40 9.42 9.01
CA GLY A 26 -26.46 10.40 8.49
C GLY A 26 -25.36 9.60 7.80
N GLN A 27 -25.17 9.82 6.51
CA GLN A 27 -24.20 9.06 5.73
C GLN A 27 -22.84 9.26 6.40
N HIS A 28 -22.42 8.25 7.17
CA HIS A 28 -21.15 8.27 7.85
C HIS A 28 -20.10 7.92 6.80
N TYR A 29 -19.48 8.97 6.26
CA TYR A 29 -18.33 8.85 5.39
C TYR A 29 -17.13 8.39 6.20
N VAL A 30 -16.64 7.17 5.93
CA VAL A 30 -15.44 6.62 6.57
C VAL A 30 -14.28 6.74 5.58
N PRO A 31 -13.31 7.64 5.82
CA PRO A 31 -12.15 7.79 4.95
C PRO A 31 -11.16 6.64 5.14
N GLU A 32 -10.66 6.12 4.03
CA GLU A 32 -9.58 5.13 3.96
C GLU A 32 -8.43 5.73 3.16
N ILE A 33 -7.32 5.99 3.84
CA ILE A 33 -6.09 6.50 3.23
C ILE A 33 -5.26 5.31 2.77
N LEU A 34 -4.91 5.30 1.49
CA LEU A 34 -4.11 4.23 0.86
C LEU A 34 -2.65 4.63 0.71
N PHE A 35 -2.38 5.93 0.52
CA PHE A 35 -1.03 6.45 0.38
C PHE A 35 -0.95 7.89 0.93
N ALA A 36 0.27 8.31 1.22
CA ALA A 36 0.61 9.70 1.48
C ALA A 36 2.07 9.93 1.12
N ASN A 37 2.35 10.98 0.36
CA ASN A 37 3.68 11.34 -0.15
C ASN A 37 4.14 12.67 0.45
N VAL A 38 5.44 12.76 0.76
CA VAL A 38 6.09 14.02 1.13
C VAL A 38 6.69 14.63 -0.14
N GLU A 39 6.12 15.75 -0.57
CA GLU A 39 6.48 16.49 -1.77
C GLU A 39 7.01 17.88 -1.39
N GLY A 40 8.31 17.98 -1.12
CA GLY A 40 8.90 19.19 -0.52
C GLY A 40 8.38 19.40 0.90
N GLU A 41 7.77 20.56 1.17
CA GLU A 41 7.15 20.89 2.46
C GLU A 41 5.69 20.41 2.57
N ALA A 42 5.15 19.83 1.49
CA ALA A 42 3.77 19.40 1.41
C ALA A 42 3.61 17.90 1.69
N VAL A 43 2.56 17.55 2.43
CA VAL A 43 2.09 16.16 2.56
C VAL A 43 0.86 16.02 1.68
N VAL A 44 0.93 15.16 0.68
CA VAL A 44 -0.17 14.87 -0.25
C VAL A 44 -0.69 13.48 0.03
N PHE A 45 -2.00 13.29 0.15
CA PHE A 45 -2.55 11.99 0.51
C PHE A 45 -3.80 11.66 -0.30
N GLY A 46 -4.09 10.37 -0.40
CA GLY A 46 -5.28 9.92 -1.10
C GLY A 46 -5.71 8.50 -0.75
N GLY A 47 -6.85 8.12 -1.32
CA GLY A 47 -7.50 6.84 -1.10
C GLY A 47 -8.96 6.93 -1.50
N PHE A 48 -9.86 6.56 -0.61
CA PHE A 48 -11.30 6.65 -0.85
C PHE A 48 -12.13 6.86 0.41
N ILE A 49 -13.38 7.27 0.24
CA ILE A 49 -14.39 7.33 1.28
C ILE A 49 -15.46 6.28 1.00
N LYS A 50 -15.82 5.47 2.00
CA LYS A 50 -16.94 4.53 1.89
C LYS A 50 -18.27 5.22 2.21
N SER A 51 -19.27 4.97 1.36
CA SER A 51 -20.69 5.22 1.65
C SER A 51 -21.51 4.02 1.22
N GLY A 52 -21.96 3.22 2.20
CA GLY A 52 -22.59 1.92 1.94
C GLY A 52 -21.61 0.95 1.26
N ARG A 53 -21.94 0.49 0.04
CA ARG A 53 -21.08 -0.38 -0.78
C ARG A 53 -20.22 0.36 -1.79
N GLN A 54 -20.41 1.68 -1.91
CA GLN A 54 -19.68 2.51 -2.87
C GLN A 54 -18.46 3.13 -2.21
N SER A 55 -17.41 3.30 -3.00
CA SER A 55 -16.17 3.98 -2.61
C SER A 55 -15.99 5.19 -3.52
N PHE A 56 -15.62 6.32 -2.95
CA PHE A 56 -15.45 7.60 -3.66
C PHE A 56 -14.01 8.08 -3.51
N PRO A 57 -13.30 8.44 -4.60
CA PRO A 57 -11.92 8.92 -4.55
C PRO A 57 -11.73 10.05 -3.56
N LEU A 58 -10.79 9.90 -2.63
CA LEU A 58 -10.41 10.90 -1.62
C LEU A 58 -9.02 11.43 -1.96
N LEU A 59 -8.88 12.76 -2.00
CA LEU A 59 -7.60 13.43 -2.16
C LEU A 59 -7.47 14.58 -1.15
N GLY A 60 -6.25 14.86 -0.74
CA GLY A 60 -5.96 16.01 0.09
C GLY A 60 -4.49 16.36 0.12
N PHE A 61 -4.21 17.53 0.67
CA PHE A 61 -2.85 17.96 0.94
C PHE A 61 -2.77 18.86 2.17
N SER A 62 -1.57 18.96 2.71
CA SER A 62 -1.18 19.97 3.68
C SER A 62 0.11 20.63 3.22
N SER A 63 0.17 21.95 3.26
CA SER A 63 1.39 22.73 2.98
C SER A 63 1.36 24.00 3.82
N GLY A 64 2.35 24.15 4.71
CA GLY A 64 2.37 25.19 5.74
C GLY A 64 1.12 25.14 6.61
N ALA A 65 0.40 26.27 6.72
CA ALA A 65 -0.84 26.36 7.49
C ALA A 65 -2.09 25.88 6.71
N THR A 66 -1.96 25.56 5.43
CA THR A 66 -3.10 25.19 4.57
C THR A 66 -3.28 23.68 4.61
N CYS A 67 -4.47 23.22 5.01
CA CYS A 67 -4.89 21.82 4.89
C CYS A 67 -6.21 21.76 4.13
N LYS A 68 -6.28 20.94 3.09
CA LYS A 68 -7.51 20.77 2.30
C LYS A 68 -7.68 19.31 1.90
N ALA A 69 -8.92 18.84 1.93
CA ALA A 69 -9.29 17.51 1.48
C ALA A 69 -10.63 17.54 0.76
N TYR A 70 -10.77 16.67 -0.23
CA TYR A 70 -11.91 16.58 -1.12
C TYR A 70 -12.20 15.12 -1.45
N PHE A 71 -13.45 14.81 -1.76
CA PHE A 71 -13.77 13.57 -2.47
C PHE A 71 -14.55 13.86 -3.74
N LEU A 72 -14.34 12.99 -4.73
CA LEU A 72 -15.02 13.05 -6.03
C LEU A 72 -16.28 12.19 -5.96
N GLN A 73 -17.42 12.69 -6.42
CA GLN A 73 -18.70 11.94 -6.44
C GLN A 73 -18.79 11.00 -7.65
N ILE A 74 -17.75 10.18 -7.83
CA ILE A 74 -17.68 9.09 -8.80
C ILE A 74 -17.19 7.85 -8.07
N GLN A 75 -17.68 6.66 -8.44
CA GLN A 75 -17.20 5.44 -7.81
C GLN A 75 -15.73 5.22 -8.18
N GLY A 76 -14.86 4.95 -7.22
CA GLY A 76 -13.42 4.79 -7.47
C GLY A 76 -12.54 4.96 -6.23
N TYR A 77 -11.24 5.05 -6.48
CA TYR A 77 -10.20 5.27 -5.47
C TYR A 77 -8.94 5.88 -6.11
N LEU A 78 -8.09 6.50 -5.30
CA LEU A 78 -6.76 6.98 -5.71
C LEU A 78 -5.67 6.10 -5.10
N LEU A 79 -4.63 5.83 -5.88
CA LEU A 79 -3.50 4.98 -5.47
C LEU A 79 -2.18 5.74 -5.35
N ASN A 80 -2.04 6.87 -6.03
CA ASN A 80 -0.83 7.67 -5.91
C ASN A 80 -1.01 9.16 -6.21
N ALA A 81 0.00 9.94 -5.87
CA ALA A 81 0.12 11.34 -6.24
C ALA A 81 1.58 11.77 -6.46
N ALA A 82 1.77 12.86 -7.20
CA ALA A 82 3.06 13.54 -7.27
C ALA A 82 2.86 15.05 -7.43
N ALA A 83 3.87 15.83 -7.07
CA ALA A 83 3.87 17.27 -7.24
C ALA A 83 4.63 17.71 -8.50
N HIS A 84 4.19 18.80 -9.11
CA HIS A 84 4.95 19.52 -10.13
C HIS A 84 4.59 21.00 -10.11
N GLY A 85 5.59 21.84 -9.78
CA GLY A 85 5.34 23.25 -9.46
C GLY A 85 4.37 23.37 -8.28
N ASP A 86 3.35 24.22 -8.42
CA ASP A 86 2.30 24.45 -7.41
C ASP A 86 1.09 23.51 -7.55
N SER A 87 1.19 22.47 -8.39
CA SER A 87 0.14 21.50 -8.64
C SER A 87 0.47 20.14 -8.02
N PHE A 88 -0.55 19.51 -7.47
CA PHE A 88 -0.54 18.11 -7.04
C PHE A 88 -1.42 17.31 -8.01
N PHE A 89 -0.89 16.22 -8.52
CA PHE A 89 -1.59 15.31 -9.42
C PHE A 89 -1.82 13.98 -8.73
N PHE A 90 -2.97 13.37 -8.96
CA PHE A 90 -3.38 12.11 -8.34
C PHE A 90 -3.82 11.13 -9.42
N ALA A 91 -3.39 9.87 -9.31
CA ALA A 91 -3.82 8.79 -10.20
C ALA A 91 -4.56 7.70 -9.41
N GLY A 92 -5.51 7.08 -10.08
CA GLY A 92 -6.23 5.92 -9.57
C GLY A 92 -7.22 5.37 -10.57
N THR A 93 -8.30 4.80 -10.06
CA THR A 93 -9.33 4.16 -10.88
C THR A 93 -10.71 4.73 -10.54
N ALA A 94 -11.48 5.05 -11.58
CA ALA A 94 -12.90 5.35 -11.49
C ALA A 94 -13.72 4.28 -12.22
N TYR A 95 -14.98 4.09 -11.86
CA TYR A 95 -15.88 3.13 -12.49
C TYR A 95 -16.99 3.88 -13.23
N LEU A 96 -17.01 3.77 -14.56
CA LEU A 96 -18.05 4.29 -15.45
C LEU A 96 -18.92 3.13 -15.91
N GLU A 97 -20.18 3.06 -15.46
CA GLU A 97 -21.08 1.93 -15.78
C GLU A 97 -20.43 0.57 -15.48
N ASP A 98 -19.78 0.46 -14.32
CA ASP A 98 -18.99 -0.69 -13.85
C ASP A 98 -17.72 -1.03 -14.65
N LEU A 99 -17.41 -0.28 -15.72
CA LEU A 99 -16.13 -0.37 -16.42
C LEU A 99 -15.07 0.50 -15.73
N PRO A 100 -13.93 -0.08 -15.31
CA PRO A 100 -12.86 0.69 -14.70
C PRO A 100 -12.16 1.54 -15.77
N ALA A 101 -11.81 2.75 -15.37
CA ALA A 101 -11.13 3.75 -16.17
C ALA A 101 -10.05 4.43 -15.33
N ILE A 102 -9.03 4.99 -15.98
CA ILE A 102 -7.97 5.73 -15.30
C ILE A 102 -8.58 7.05 -14.80
N LEU A 103 -8.44 7.31 -13.50
CA LEU A 103 -8.81 8.57 -12.89
C LEU A 103 -7.56 9.42 -12.70
N LEU A 104 -7.61 10.66 -13.19
CA LEU A 104 -6.63 11.70 -12.94
C LEU A 104 -7.32 12.84 -12.19
N ALA A 105 -6.75 13.29 -11.07
CA ALA A 105 -7.16 14.53 -10.43
C ALA A 105 -5.98 15.50 -10.32
N GLN A 106 -6.26 16.79 -10.49
CA GLN A 106 -5.32 17.88 -10.27
C GLN A 106 -5.85 18.77 -9.15
N LEU A 107 -4.98 19.13 -8.23
CA LEU A 107 -5.27 20.09 -7.17
C LEU A 107 -4.17 21.14 -7.13
N ARG A 108 -4.54 22.41 -7.29
CA ARG A 108 -3.64 23.54 -7.12
C ARG A 108 -3.86 24.18 -5.78
N ASN A 109 -2.81 24.77 -5.20
CA ASN A 109 -2.98 25.54 -3.99
C ASN A 109 -3.98 26.69 -4.21
N GLY A 110 -4.93 26.86 -3.30
CA GLY A 110 -5.99 27.87 -3.43
C GLY A 110 -7.21 27.47 -4.27
N GLU A 111 -7.12 26.48 -5.16
CA GLU A 111 -8.21 26.12 -6.10
C GLU A 111 -9.03 24.90 -5.62
N GLU A 112 -10.16 24.64 -6.29
CA GLU A 112 -10.89 23.37 -6.19
C GLU A 112 -10.29 22.34 -7.15
N PRO A 113 -10.33 21.05 -6.83
CA PRO A 113 -9.72 20.04 -7.68
C PRO A 113 -10.43 19.94 -9.04
N GLN A 114 -9.70 19.55 -10.06
CA GLN A 114 -10.24 19.17 -11.36
C GLN A 114 -9.98 17.68 -11.55
N ALA A 115 -10.95 16.95 -12.09
CA ALA A 115 -10.80 15.52 -12.31
C ALA A 115 -11.18 15.15 -13.74
N THR A 116 -10.38 14.28 -14.32
CA THR A 116 -10.57 13.73 -15.67
C THR A 116 -10.54 12.22 -15.57
N VAL A 117 -11.51 11.57 -16.20
CA VAL A 117 -11.52 10.11 -16.37
C VAL A 117 -11.11 9.80 -17.81
N ILE A 118 -10.07 8.97 -17.95
CA ILE A 118 -9.57 8.47 -19.23
C ILE A 118 -10.05 7.01 -19.36
N TYR A 119 -10.92 6.76 -20.34
CA TYR A 119 -11.59 5.47 -20.50
C TYR A 119 -11.42 4.91 -21.91
N SER A 120 -11.68 3.61 -22.05
CA SER A 120 -11.76 2.93 -23.35
C SER A 120 -12.90 1.92 -23.35
N ASP A 121 -13.09 1.22 -24.47
CA ASP A 121 -13.96 0.05 -24.55
C ASP A 121 -13.39 -1.17 -23.81
N THR A 122 -12.11 -1.12 -23.44
CA THR A 122 -11.41 -2.12 -22.63
C THR A 122 -11.20 -1.57 -21.21
N PRO A 123 -11.36 -2.39 -20.15
CA PRO A 123 -11.10 -1.97 -18.77
C PRO A 123 -9.67 -1.39 -18.59
N LEU A 124 -9.56 -0.20 -17.98
CA LEU A 124 -8.30 0.47 -17.67
C LEU A 124 -8.20 0.80 -16.18
N TYR A 125 -7.02 0.63 -15.61
CA TYR A 125 -6.77 0.91 -14.19
C TYR A 125 -5.55 1.81 -14.04
N GLY A 126 -5.68 2.92 -13.33
CA GLY A 126 -4.56 3.82 -13.05
C GLY A 126 -3.87 3.45 -11.75
N VAL A 127 -2.53 3.45 -11.75
CA VAL A 127 -1.72 3.03 -10.59
C VAL A 127 -0.81 4.13 -10.09
N ASP A 128 0.04 4.68 -10.97
CA ASP A 128 1.06 5.66 -10.58
C ASP A 128 1.27 6.71 -11.69
N LEU A 129 1.90 7.84 -11.35
CA LEU A 129 2.17 8.94 -12.28
C LEU A 129 3.55 9.56 -12.05
N LEU A 130 4.12 10.09 -13.13
CA LEU A 130 5.40 10.81 -13.16
C LEU A 130 5.20 12.13 -13.91
N PRO A 131 5.23 13.28 -13.21
CA PRO A 131 5.21 14.59 -13.86
C PRO A 131 6.55 14.89 -14.51
N MET A 132 6.54 15.31 -15.77
CA MET A 132 7.74 15.71 -16.49
C MET A 132 7.42 16.76 -17.54
N ASN A 133 8.07 17.92 -17.45
CA ASN A 133 7.76 19.09 -18.27
C ASN A 133 6.24 19.42 -18.17
N ASN A 134 5.58 19.68 -19.29
CA ASN A 134 4.14 19.97 -19.33
C ASN A 134 3.26 18.72 -19.50
N ALA A 135 3.77 17.53 -19.16
CA ALA A 135 3.07 16.27 -19.29
C ALA A 135 3.11 15.44 -18.00
N LEU A 136 2.13 14.57 -17.86
CA LEU A 136 2.12 13.48 -16.90
C LEU A 136 2.29 12.17 -17.67
N TYR A 137 3.23 11.36 -17.24
CA TYR A 137 3.30 9.96 -17.65
C TYR A 137 2.54 9.15 -16.62
N ILE A 138 1.43 8.54 -17.02
CA ILE A 138 0.58 7.76 -16.12
C ILE A 138 0.75 6.30 -16.48
N THR A 139 1.07 5.47 -15.49
CA THR A 139 1.14 4.03 -15.64
C THR A 139 -0.07 3.35 -15.00
N GLY A 140 -0.48 2.27 -15.62
CA GLY A 140 -1.65 1.50 -15.25
C GLY A 140 -1.65 0.15 -15.96
N TYR A 141 -2.76 -0.58 -15.89
CA TYR A 141 -2.91 -1.80 -16.68
C TYR A 141 -4.23 -1.81 -17.45
N VAL A 142 -4.22 -2.50 -18.59
CA VAL A 142 -5.39 -2.78 -19.42
C VAL A 142 -5.75 -4.25 -19.28
N HIS A 143 -7.02 -4.56 -19.02
CA HIS A 143 -7.49 -5.93 -18.91
C HIS A 143 -8.17 -6.38 -20.19
N ARG A 144 -7.56 -7.33 -20.90
CA ARG A 144 -8.11 -7.89 -22.13
C ARG A 144 -8.76 -9.22 -21.87
N TYR A 145 -9.88 -9.49 -22.54
CA TYR A 145 -10.64 -10.74 -22.37
C TYR A 145 -10.41 -11.77 -23.49
N SER A 146 -9.72 -11.41 -24.58
CA SER A 146 -9.63 -12.26 -25.77
C SER A 146 -8.26 -12.11 -26.46
N PRO A 147 -7.64 -13.23 -26.92
CA PRO A 147 -8.09 -14.62 -26.84
C PRO A 147 -7.90 -15.28 -25.46
N VAL A 148 -7.10 -14.67 -24.58
CA VAL A 148 -6.85 -15.09 -23.19
C VAL A 148 -7.02 -13.86 -22.31
N ALA A 149 -7.54 -14.06 -21.08
CA ALA A 149 -7.55 -12.99 -20.10
C ALA A 149 -6.11 -12.62 -19.75
N GLU A 150 -5.69 -11.40 -20.09
CA GLU A 150 -4.33 -10.92 -19.82
C GLU A 150 -4.40 -9.47 -19.35
N LEU A 151 -3.47 -9.11 -18.46
CA LEU A 151 -3.23 -7.74 -18.06
C LEU A 151 -1.92 -7.26 -18.64
N ASP A 152 -2.00 -6.19 -19.43
CA ASP A 152 -0.81 -5.54 -19.98
C ASP A 152 -0.59 -4.19 -19.29
N ILE A 153 0.67 -3.80 -19.11
CA ILE A 153 1.04 -2.44 -18.69
C ILE A 153 0.61 -1.45 -19.76
N ILE A 154 -0.05 -0.37 -19.36
CA ILE A 154 -0.26 0.82 -20.18
C ILE A 154 0.50 2.00 -19.58
N VAL A 155 1.25 2.70 -20.43
CA VAL A 155 1.85 3.99 -20.10
C VAL A 155 1.30 5.02 -21.07
N LEU A 156 0.71 6.09 -20.56
CA LEU A 156 0.15 7.17 -21.37
C LEU A 156 0.81 8.50 -21.04
N LYS A 157 0.91 9.37 -22.04
CA LYS A 157 1.41 10.73 -21.89
C LYS A 157 0.24 11.70 -21.97
N TYR A 158 -0.07 12.35 -20.87
CA TYR A 158 -1.17 13.30 -20.74
C TYR A 158 -0.66 14.72 -20.60
N ASN A 159 -1.05 15.60 -21.52
CA ASN A 159 -0.72 17.01 -21.46
C ASN A 159 -1.74 17.72 -20.56
N TYR A 160 -1.34 17.96 -19.30
CA TYR A 160 -2.21 18.56 -18.30
C TYR A 160 -2.51 20.05 -18.53
N THR A 161 -1.85 20.69 -19.50
CA THR A 161 -2.15 22.07 -19.90
C THR A 161 -3.29 22.11 -20.93
N THR A 162 -3.32 21.14 -21.84
CA THR A 162 -4.34 21.06 -22.92
C THR A 162 -5.51 20.13 -22.59
N GLY A 163 -5.37 19.30 -21.55
CA GLY A 163 -6.37 18.30 -21.18
C GLY A 163 -6.44 17.10 -22.13
N LYS A 164 -5.35 16.78 -22.84
CA LYS A 164 -5.35 15.76 -23.91
C LYS A 164 -4.31 14.68 -23.67
N VAL A 165 -4.67 13.45 -24.03
CA VAL A 165 -3.71 12.35 -24.20
C VAL A 165 -2.95 12.57 -25.51
N GLU A 166 -1.63 12.64 -25.44
CA GLU A 166 -0.75 12.86 -26.60
C GLU A 166 -0.37 11.54 -27.28
N ASP A 167 0.01 10.53 -26.51
CA ASP A 167 0.36 9.19 -26.98
C ASP A 167 0.25 8.18 -25.83
N LEU A 168 0.36 6.90 -26.15
CA LEU A 168 0.44 5.80 -25.19
C LEU A 168 1.26 4.63 -25.75
N ILE A 169 1.72 3.75 -24.88
CA ILE A 169 2.22 2.43 -25.22
C ILE A 169 1.57 1.37 -24.32
N VAL A 170 1.34 0.18 -24.89
CA VAL A 170 0.92 -1.00 -24.14
C VAL A 170 2.02 -2.04 -24.26
N LEU A 171 2.42 -2.60 -23.13
CA LEU A 171 3.52 -3.54 -22.98
C LEU A 171 3.04 -4.72 -22.15
N GLY A 172 3.32 -5.93 -22.63
CA GLY A 172 3.01 -7.12 -21.86
C GLY A 172 3.57 -8.38 -22.45
N SER A 173 3.62 -9.39 -21.61
CA SER A 173 3.98 -10.76 -21.91
C SER A 173 2.82 -11.46 -22.60
N THR A 174 3.08 -12.61 -23.23
CA THR A 174 2.03 -13.34 -23.96
C THR A 174 1.30 -14.27 -23.00
N ALA A 175 0.00 -14.05 -22.80
CA ALA A 175 -0.87 -14.92 -21.98
C ALA A 175 -0.54 -14.96 -20.48
N PHE A 176 0.08 -13.91 -19.95
CA PHE A 176 0.29 -13.72 -18.51
C PHE A 176 -0.08 -12.29 -18.12
N ASP A 177 -0.23 -12.07 -16.82
CA ASP A 177 -0.52 -10.75 -16.28
C ASP A 177 0.77 -10.01 -15.93
N ASP A 178 0.82 -8.73 -16.32
CA ASP A 178 1.86 -7.78 -15.97
C ASP A 178 1.25 -6.54 -15.28
N TYR A 179 1.61 -6.32 -14.02
CA TYR A 179 1.01 -5.29 -13.17
C TYR A 179 2.05 -4.24 -12.82
N PRO A 180 1.93 -2.98 -13.28
CA PRO A 180 2.83 -1.93 -12.81
C PRO A 180 2.45 -1.53 -11.39
N LYS A 181 3.46 -1.13 -10.62
CA LYS A 181 3.33 -0.67 -9.23
C LYS A 181 3.92 0.70 -9.01
N ARG A 182 4.98 1.04 -9.75
CA ARG A 182 5.69 2.32 -9.70
C ARG A 182 6.15 2.78 -11.09
N ILE A 183 6.19 4.09 -11.29
CA ILE A 183 6.87 4.77 -12.39
C ILE A 183 7.90 5.75 -11.83
N LEU A 184 9.12 5.71 -12.35
CA LEU A 184 10.26 6.51 -11.90
C LEU A 184 10.98 7.14 -13.10
N LEU A 185 11.72 8.21 -12.84
CA LEU A 185 12.61 8.85 -13.82
C LEU A 185 14.05 8.43 -13.55
N ASP A 186 14.72 7.90 -14.58
CA ASP A 186 16.13 7.56 -14.59
C ASP A 186 16.83 8.37 -15.69
N GLU A 187 17.43 9.49 -15.28
CA GLU A 187 17.94 10.53 -16.17
C GLU A 187 16.86 11.04 -17.14
N GLU A 188 16.86 10.58 -18.39
CA GLU A 188 15.89 10.93 -19.42
C GLU A 188 14.90 9.79 -19.72
N ASN A 189 15.07 8.63 -19.08
CA ASN A 189 14.30 7.43 -19.34
C ASN A 189 13.24 7.21 -18.25
N ILE A 190 12.13 6.62 -18.65
CA ILE A 190 11.04 6.25 -17.76
C ILE A 190 11.25 4.79 -17.38
N VAL A 191 11.22 4.50 -16.08
CA VAL A 191 11.34 3.15 -15.52
C VAL A 191 10.02 2.77 -14.87
N ILE A 192 9.41 1.68 -15.32
CA ILE A 192 8.21 1.08 -14.77
C ILE A 192 8.62 -0.17 -14.01
N ILE A 193 8.13 -0.31 -12.80
CA ILE A 193 8.44 -1.44 -11.92
C ILE A 193 7.13 -2.04 -11.46
N GLY A 194 7.07 -3.36 -11.46
CA GLY A 194 5.86 -4.08 -11.14
C GLY A 194 6.10 -5.57 -11.01
N ASP A 195 5.05 -6.32 -11.24
CA ASP A 195 5.00 -7.78 -11.15
C ASP A 195 4.75 -8.36 -12.54
N THR A 196 5.34 -9.51 -12.82
CA THR A 196 5.01 -10.32 -13.99
C THR A 196 4.73 -11.75 -13.57
N TYR A 197 3.65 -12.32 -14.09
CA TYR A 197 3.32 -13.74 -13.94
C TYR A 197 3.93 -14.59 -15.05
N SER A 198 4.69 -13.95 -15.94
CA SER A 198 5.40 -14.64 -17.00
C SER A 198 6.73 -15.19 -16.47
N TYR A 199 6.97 -16.47 -16.75
CA TYR A 199 8.25 -17.19 -16.59
C TYR A 199 8.55 -17.87 -15.24
N LEU A 200 9.61 -18.69 -15.27
CA LEU A 200 10.29 -19.39 -14.15
C LEU A 200 9.54 -20.43 -13.29
N VAL A 201 8.33 -20.90 -13.65
CA VAL A 201 7.52 -21.77 -12.74
C VAL A 201 7.19 -21.05 -11.42
N SER A 202 7.60 -19.79 -11.28
CA SER A 202 7.26 -18.92 -10.18
C SER A 202 5.82 -18.47 -10.33
N GLN A 203 5.26 -17.98 -9.23
CA GLN A 203 3.91 -17.44 -9.22
C GLN A 203 3.90 -15.96 -9.63
N SER A 204 5.01 -15.23 -9.43
CA SER A 204 5.20 -13.84 -9.85
C SER A 204 6.69 -13.51 -9.70
N ASP A 205 7.25 -12.76 -10.64
CA ASP A 205 8.60 -12.19 -10.61
C ASP A 205 8.52 -10.65 -10.60
N ILE A 206 9.58 -9.98 -10.14
CA ILE A 206 9.74 -8.52 -10.28
C ILE A 206 9.96 -8.18 -11.75
N LEU A 207 9.10 -7.34 -12.31
CA LEU A 207 9.23 -6.79 -13.65
C LEU A 207 9.81 -5.37 -13.60
N ILE A 208 10.84 -5.10 -14.39
CA ILE A 208 11.41 -3.77 -14.59
C ILE A 208 11.45 -3.49 -16.09
N VAL A 209 10.83 -2.39 -16.50
CA VAL A 209 10.72 -1.96 -17.90
C VAL A 209 11.25 -0.55 -18.03
N LYS A 210 12.15 -0.33 -18.97
CA LYS A 210 12.76 0.98 -19.24
C LYS A 210 12.43 1.44 -20.65
N ILE A 211 11.84 2.63 -20.75
CA ILE A 211 11.41 3.22 -22.02
C ILE A 211 11.91 4.67 -22.13
N LYS A 212 12.06 5.14 -23.36
CA LYS A 212 12.28 6.56 -23.64
C LYS A 212 10.98 7.35 -23.49
N GLN A 213 11.11 8.68 -23.47
CA GLN A 213 9.96 9.61 -23.44
C GLN A 213 9.09 9.56 -24.69
N ASP A 214 9.63 9.06 -25.81
CA ASP A 214 8.91 8.78 -27.06
C ASP A 214 8.29 7.36 -27.09
N PHE A 215 8.27 6.69 -25.93
CA PHE A 215 7.80 5.32 -25.75
C PHE A 215 8.59 4.23 -26.48
N THR A 216 9.80 4.52 -26.95
CA THR A 216 10.70 3.45 -27.43
C THR A 216 11.12 2.55 -26.26
N LEU A 217 10.85 1.25 -26.34
CA LEU A 217 11.33 0.26 -25.37
C LEU A 217 12.87 0.14 -25.46
N ILE A 218 13.55 0.34 -24.33
CA ILE A 218 15.02 0.23 -24.23
C ILE A 218 15.40 -1.16 -23.75
N SER A 219 14.80 -1.58 -22.64
CA SER A 219 15.06 -2.87 -22.02
C SER A 219 13.94 -3.26 -21.08
N ASP A 220 13.83 -4.55 -20.87
CA ASP A 220 12.93 -5.15 -19.90
C ASP A 220 13.60 -6.38 -19.28
N ILE A 221 13.44 -6.51 -17.97
CA ILE A 221 14.01 -7.60 -17.19
C ILE A 221 12.98 -8.13 -16.19
N ALA A 222 12.99 -9.44 -15.95
CA ALA A 222 12.34 -10.09 -14.82
C ALA A 222 13.38 -10.57 -13.83
N ILE A 223 13.09 -10.44 -12.55
CA ILE A 223 13.91 -10.93 -11.45
C ILE A 223 13.03 -11.59 -10.40
N GLY A 224 13.23 -12.89 -10.19
CA GLY A 224 12.46 -13.62 -9.19
C GLY A 224 13.09 -14.97 -8.87
N GLY A 225 12.53 -15.61 -7.85
CA GLY A 225 12.92 -16.91 -7.36
C GLY A 225 12.04 -18.03 -7.93
N ALA A 226 11.82 -19.08 -7.14
CA ALA A 226 10.81 -20.09 -7.43
C ALA A 226 9.45 -19.75 -6.77
N GLY A 227 9.37 -18.59 -6.10
CA GLY A 227 8.26 -18.21 -5.22
C GLY A 227 7.27 -17.26 -5.89
N LEU A 228 6.61 -16.48 -5.05
CA LEU A 228 5.80 -15.33 -5.44
C LEU A 228 6.58 -14.10 -5.00
N GLU A 229 6.96 -13.22 -5.93
CA GLU A 229 7.54 -11.91 -5.64
C GLU A 229 6.55 -10.81 -6.05
N ASN A 230 6.06 -10.06 -5.07
CA ASN A 230 5.17 -8.92 -5.28
C ASN A 230 5.89 -7.63 -4.89
N VAL A 231 5.98 -6.68 -5.82
CA VAL A 231 6.53 -5.35 -5.59
C VAL A 231 5.49 -4.44 -4.95
N GLU A 232 5.93 -3.67 -3.95
CA GLU A 232 5.10 -2.64 -3.32
C GLU A 232 5.60 -1.24 -3.65
N ASP A 233 6.92 -1.05 -3.59
CA ASP A 233 7.56 0.24 -3.81
C ASP A 233 9.00 0.11 -4.31
N ALA A 234 9.51 1.21 -4.89
CA ALA A 234 10.88 1.28 -5.37
C ALA A 234 11.43 2.71 -5.45
N LEU A 235 12.76 2.83 -5.46
CA LEU A 235 13.48 4.07 -5.75
C LEU A 235 14.76 3.81 -6.54
N ILE A 236 15.25 4.84 -7.23
CA ILE A 236 16.50 4.81 -7.98
C ILE A 236 17.57 5.61 -7.22
N TYR A 237 18.78 5.05 -7.14
CA TYR A 237 19.96 5.73 -6.60
C TYR A 237 21.24 5.24 -7.27
N ASN A 238 22.00 6.17 -7.88
CA ASN A 238 23.27 5.89 -8.55
C ASN A 238 23.18 4.66 -9.48
N ASP A 239 22.26 4.68 -10.44
CA ASP A 239 22.00 3.60 -11.42
C ASP A 239 21.62 2.24 -10.78
N THR A 240 21.29 2.23 -9.49
CA THR A 240 20.80 1.05 -8.78
C THR A 240 19.34 1.25 -8.42
N LEU A 241 18.54 0.23 -8.67
CA LEU A 241 17.16 0.17 -8.22
C LEU A 241 17.07 -0.49 -6.86
N PHE A 242 16.40 0.17 -5.92
CA PHE A 242 15.99 -0.39 -4.64
C PHE A 242 14.53 -0.77 -4.75
N VAL A 243 14.24 -2.06 -4.70
CA VAL A 243 12.88 -2.59 -4.78
C VAL A 243 12.54 -3.23 -3.45
N ILE A 244 11.35 -2.95 -2.94
CA ILE A 244 10.81 -3.60 -1.77
C ILE A 244 9.47 -4.23 -2.09
N GLY A 245 9.11 -5.23 -1.29
CA GLY A 245 7.82 -5.87 -1.40
C GLY A 245 7.74 -7.10 -0.53
N THR A 246 7.06 -8.11 -1.04
CA THR A 246 6.78 -9.35 -0.32
C THR A 246 7.13 -10.56 -1.17
N THR A 247 7.75 -11.55 -0.54
CA THR A 247 8.09 -12.85 -1.12
C THR A 247 7.40 -13.97 -0.33
N LEU A 248 7.32 -15.18 -0.90
CA LEU A 248 6.90 -16.36 -0.13
C LEU A 248 8.05 -16.86 0.76
N GLY A 249 7.82 -16.90 2.07
CA GLY A 249 8.71 -17.44 3.09
C GLY A 249 8.77 -18.98 3.08
N LYS A 250 9.67 -19.53 3.91
CA LYS A 250 9.98 -20.98 3.93
C LYS A 250 8.81 -21.87 4.36
N ASP A 251 7.91 -21.32 5.18
CA ASP A 251 6.71 -21.97 5.69
C ASP A 251 5.45 -21.62 4.88
N GLY A 252 5.61 -20.86 3.79
CA GLY A 252 4.51 -20.41 2.94
C GLY A 252 3.82 -19.14 3.45
N THR A 253 4.33 -18.48 4.48
CA THR A 253 3.86 -17.13 4.85
C THR A 253 4.49 -16.08 3.95
N ALA A 254 4.04 -14.84 4.08
CA ALA A 254 4.55 -13.74 3.29
C ALA A 254 5.71 -13.09 4.05
N ASP A 255 6.92 -13.10 3.53
CA ASP A 255 8.09 -12.43 4.11
C ASP A 255 8.33 -11.10 3.36
N ALA A 256 8.71 -10.03 4.06
CA ALA A 256 9.07 -8.78 3.39
C ALA A 256 10.47 -8.89 2.76
N PHE A 257 10.73 -8.24 1.62
CA PHE A 257 12.08 -8.21 1.04
C PHE A 257 12.57 -6.81 0.69
N ILE A 258 13.90 -6.71 0.58
CA ILE A 258 14.64 -5.56 0.08
C ILE A 258 15.64 -6.07 -0.95
N ALA A 259 15.46 -5.68 -2.20
CA ALA A 259 16.32 -6.04 -3.31
C ALA A 259 17.03 -4.79 -3.84
N ARG A 260 18.34 -4.91 -4.06
CA ARG A 260 19.11 -3.96 -4.86
C ARG A 260 19.43 -4.59 -6.20
N ILE A 261 19.04 -3.91 -7.26
CA ILE A 261 19.06 -4.44 -8.61
C ILE A 261 19.84 -3.49 -9.50
N SER A 262 20.78 -4.05 -10.26
CA SER A 262 21.43 -3.42 -11.39
C SER A 262 20.86 -4.00 -12.67
N GLU A 263 20.50 -3.16 -13.64
CA GLU A 263 20.06 -3.64 -14.95
C GLU A 263 21.16 -4.46 -15.67
N LYS A 264 22.44 -4.20 -15.35
CA LYS A 264 23.59 -4.89 -15.95
C LYS A 264 23.95 -6.17 -15.20
N GLU A 265 24.07 -6.08 -13.87
CA GLU A 265 24.60 -7.15 -13.02
C GLU A 265 23.51 -8.05 -12.40
N GLY A 266 22.25 -7.64 -12.45
CA GLY A 266 21.13 -8.33 -11.80
C GLY A 266 21.02 -8.00 -10.31
N VAL A 267 20.77 -9.00 -9.47
CA VAL A 267 20.61 -8.81 -8.02
C VAL A 267 21.97 -8.54 -7.37
N LEU A 268 22.19 -7.31 -6.91
CA LEU A 268 23.39 -6.90 -6.18
C LEU A 268 23.34 -7.34 -4.70
N SER A 269 22.16 -7.21 -4.09
CA SER A 269 21.92 -7.66 -2.72
C SER A 269 20.44 -7.97 -2.52
N LEU A 270 20.14 -8.96 -1.69
CA LEU A 270 18.79 -9.33 -1.32
C LEU A 270 18.73 -9.66 0.17
N LEU A 271 17.83 -8.98 0.87
CA LEU A 271 17.53 -9.22 2.28
C LEU A 271 16.05 -9.55 2.39
N VAL A 272 15.74 -10.67 3.02
CA VAL A 272 14.38 -11.06 3.36
C VAL A 272 14.21 -10.95 4.87
N PHE A 273 13.08 -10.39 5.26
CA PHE A 273 12.67 -10.12 6.62
C PHE A 273 11.56 -11.09 7.00
N THR A 274 11.82 -11.89 8.02
CA THR A 274 10.90 -12.92 8.48
C THR A 274 10.54 -12.69 9.94
N GLY A 275 9.28 -12.95 10.27
CA GLY A 275 8.72 -12.84 11.61
C GLY A 275 8.07 -14.15 12.04
N TYR A 276 6.96 -14.01 12.76
CA TYR A 276 6.12 -15.11 13.25
C TYR A 276 4.88 -15.33 12.37
N GLY A 277 4.70 -14.54 11.32
CA GLY A 277 3.50 -14.59 10.48
C GLY A 277 3.73 -13.97 9.11
N HIS A 278 2.94 -12.95 8.79
CA HIS A 278 3.04 -12.23 7.52
C HIS A 278 3.73 -10.87 7.73
N GLU A 279 4.76 -10.62 6.93
CA GLU A 279 5.54 -9.40 6.89
C GLU A 279 5.47 -8.76 5.50
N PHE A 280 5.19 -7.46 5.47
CA PHE A 280 5.03 -6.68 4.25
C PHE A 280 5.97 -5.48 4.30
N ALA A 281 6.68 -5.22 3.20
CA ALA A 281 7.36 -3.95 3.02
C ALA A 281 6.41 -2.99 2.29
N THR A 282 6.17 -1.81 2.86
CA THR A 282 5.10 -0.92 2.38
C THR A 282 5.63 0.32 1.68
N SER A 283 6.74 0.88 2.16
CA SER A 283 7.33 2.08 1.54
C SER A 283 8.83 2.12 1.72
N VAL A 284 9.50 2.69 0.72
CA VAL A 284 10.92 2.99 0.75
C VAL A 284 11.12 4.45 0.35
N SER A 285 11.80 5.21 1.20
CA SER A 285 12.11 6.60 0.94
C SER A 285 13.56 6.91 1.23
N ARG A 286 14.04 8.00 0.63
CA ARG A 286 15.39 8.48 0.84
C ARG A 286 15.38 9.68 1.76
N PHE A 287 16.18 9.62 2.81
CA PHE A 287 16.43 10.76 3.68
C PHE A 287 17.93 10.99 3.81
N LYS A 288 18.42 12.07 3.21
CA LYS A 288 19.87 12.39 3.15
C LYS A 288 20.67 11.24 2.50
N ASN A 289 21.58 10.62 3.26
CA ASN A 289 22.39 9.46 2.85
C ASN A 289 21.83 8.13 3.37
N SER A 290 20.59 8.14 3.86
CA SER A 290 19.91 6.97 4.39
C SER A 290 18.69 6.59 3.57
N TYR A 291 18.34 5.31 3.64
CA TYR A 291 17.07 4.76 3.20
C TYR A 291 16.22 4.45 4.42
N LEU A 292 15.00 4.96 4.41
CA LEU A 292 14.00 4.65 5.40
C LEU A 292 13.04 3.65 4.78
N LEU A 293 12.85 2.52 5.44
CA LEU A 293 11.93 1.48 5.01
C LEU A 293 10.86 1.32 6.08
N ALA A 294 9.61 1.27 5.66
CA ALA A 294 8.50 0.95 6.53
C ALA A 294 8.00 -0.46 6.24
N LEU A 295 7.98 -1.30 7.27
CA LEU A 295 7.47 -2.65 7.24
C LEU A 295 6.23 -2.75 8.15
N HIS A 296 5.35 -3.68 7.85
CA HIS A 296 4.23 -4.06 8.71
C HIS A 296 4.14 -5.58 8.81
N GLY A 297 4.08 -6.12 10.03
CA GLY A 297 4.00 -7.57 10.18
C GLY A 297 4.09 -8.09 11.61
N GLU A 298 4.10 -9.42 11.73
CA GLU A 298 4.12 -10.15 13.00
C GLU A 298 5.55 -10.40 13.48
N PHE A 299 6.26 -9.35 13.85
CA PHE A 299 7.66 -9.44 14.29
C PHE A 299 7.84 -10.05 15.69
N GLU A 300 6.75 -10.18 16.43
CA GLU A 300 6.66 -10.96 17.66
C GLU A 300 5.41 -11.83 17.62
N GLU A 301 5.45 -12.95 18.34
CA GLU A 301 4.34 -13.90 18.39
C GLU A 301 3.02 -13.22 18.78
N GLU A 302 2.03 -13.31 17.89
CA GLU A 302 0.68 -12.73 18.04
C GLU A 302 0.65 -11.19 18.12
N LYS A 303 1.70 -10.48 17.69
CA LYS A 303 1.70 -9.01 17.69
C LYS A 303 2.13 -8.43 16.35
N LYS A 304 1.28 -7.57 15.80
CA LYS A 304 1.53 -6.82 14.57
C LYS A 304 1.99 -5.42 14.91
N PHE A 305 3.05 -4.96 14.25
CA PHE A 305 3.53 -3.60 14.41
C PHE A 305 4.01 -3.01 13.10
N THR A 306 4.09 -1.68 13.06
CA THR A 306 4.91 -0.98 12.08
C THR A 306 6.35 -0.95 12.55
N LEU A 307 7.27 -1.39 11.69
CA LEU A 307 8.70 -1.37 11.91
C LEU A 307 9.37 -0.44 10.90
N ILE A 308 10.10 0.55 11.40
CA ILE A 308 10.91 1.45 10.57
C ILE A 308 12.35 1.00 10.62
N LEU A 309 12.95 0.78 9.46
CA LEU A 309 14.37 0.49 9.31
C LEU A 309 15.09 1.67 8.68
N ASN A 310 16.22 2.07 9.26
CA ASN A 310 17.11 3.07 8.70
C ASN A 310 18.39 2.39 8.23
N TYR A 311 18.62 2.39 6.93
CA TYR A 311 19.84 1.89 6.32
C TYR A 311 20.70 3.06 5.84
N THR A 312 22.01 2.94 6.02
CA THR A 312 22.97 3.83 5.37
C THR A 312 23.78 3.04 4.37
N LEU A 313 24.03 3.64 3.21
CA LEU A 313 24.92 3.09 2.22
C LEU A 313 26.37 3.32 2.66
N VAL A 314 27.11 2.26 2.98
CA VAL A 314 28.52 2.36 3.40
C VAL A 314 29.44 2.31 2.18
N THR A 315 29.10 1.44 1.22
CA THR A 315 29.76 1.32 -0.08
C THR A 315 28.68 1.21 -1.16
N PRO A 316 29.00 1.37 -2.45
CA PRO A 316 28.04 1.09 -3.52
C PRO A 316 27.42 -0.31 -3.46
N LEU A 317 27.95 -1.26 -2.69
CA LEU A 317 27.42 -2.62 -2.56
C LEU A 317 26.83 -2.92 -1.17
N ASP A 318 27.26 -2.21 -0.12
CA ASP A 318 26.92 -2.55 1.26
C ASP A 318 25.88 -1.62 1.89
N LEU A 319 24.73 -2.20 2.23
CA LEU A 319 23.74 -1.59 3.11
C LEU A 319 24.01 -1.98 4.56
N LYS A 320 24.10 -0.98 5.44
CA LYS A 320 24.24 -1.20 6.88
C LYS A 320 23.02 -0.65 7.62
N LEU A 321 22.31 -1.54 8.29
CA LEU A 321 21.24 -1.16 9.22
C LEU A 321 21.84 -0.31 10.35
N GLN A 322 21.38 0.93 10.49
CA GLN A 322 21.79 1.83 11.56
C GLN A 322 20.88 1.70 12.78
N SER A 323 19.58 1.65 12.53
CA SER A 323 18.56 1.61 13.58
C SER A 323 17.28 0.97 13.07
N ALA A 324 16.54 0.34 13.98
CA ALA A 324 15.20 -0.14 13.75
C ALA A 324 14.28 0.34 14.88
N PHE A 325 13.06 0.73 14.54
CA PHE A 325 12.08 1.30 15.48
C PHE A 325 10.70 0.67 15.30
N ILE A 326 10.12 0.16 16.37
CA ILE A 326 8.67 -0.11 16.41
C ILE A 326 7.95 1.22 16.60
N VAL A 327 6.91 1.47 15.81
CA VAL A 327 6.06 2.65 15.93
C VAL A 327 4.85 2.32 16.79
N ASN A 328 4.73 2.98 17.94
CA ASN A 328 3.53 2.94 18.76
C ASN A 328 2.82 4.31 18.75
N SER A 329 1.50 4.32 18.89
CA SER A 329 0.69 5.54 18.83
C SER A 329 -0.26 5.62 20.02
N SER A 330 -0.55 6.85 20.46
CA SER A 330 -1.53 7.12 21.51
C SER A 330 -2.99 6.97 21.06
N ALA A 331 -3.25 6.93 19.76
CA ALA A 331 -4.60 6.89 19.21
C ALA A 331 -5.08 5.45 18.93
N ASP A 332 -4.36 4.72 18.09
CA ASP A 332 -4.65 3.34 17.67
C ASP A 332 -3.39 2.74 17.02
N ASP A 333 -3.44 1.48 16.58
CA ASP A 333 -2.33 0.84 15.87
C ASP A 333 -1.82 1.71 14.71
N ALA A 334 -0.50 1.92 14.68
CA ALA A 334 0.16 2.61 13.59
C ALA A 334 0.36 1.63 12.43
N THR A 335 -0.05 2.03 11.24
CA THR A 335 0.14 1.31 9.97
C THR A 335 0.95 2.18 9.02
N PRO A 336 1.97 1.65 8.33
CA PRO A 336 2.71 2.46 7.38
C PRO A 336 1.84 2.74 6.16
N LEU A 337 2.00 3.93 5.58
CA LEU A 337 1.41 4.25 4.28
C LEU A 337 2.48 4.12 3.20
N LYS A 338 2.04 3.78 1.99
CA LYS A 338 2.85 3.96 0.78
C LYS A 338 3.22 5.44 0.69
N SER A 339 4.52 5.72 0.65
CA SER A 339 5.09 7.06 0.70
C SER A 339 6.31 7.12 -0.19
N HIS A 340 6.35 8.12 -1.07
CA HIS A 340 7.40 8.25 -2.05
C HIS A 340 8.39 9.36 -1.72
N ASN A 341 9.53 9.31 -2.39
CA ASN A 341 10.58 10.31 -2.39
C ASN A 341 11.29 10.46 -1.04
N THR A 342 10.78 11.30 -0.15
CA THR A 342 11.59 11.88 0.94
C THR A 342 11.05 11.75 2.35
N GLY A 343 10.00 10.94 2.58
CA GLY A 343 9.44 10.81 3.92
C GLY A 343 8.90 9.43 4.27
N LEU A 344 8.63 9.26 5.56
CA LEU A 344 7.98 8.06 6.08
C LEU A 344 6.72 8.49 6.81
N ILE A 345 5.59 7.96 6.36
CA ILE A 345 4.27 8.34 6.85
C ILE A 345 3.58 7.11 7.43
N VAL A 346 2.92 7.30 8.57
CA VAL A 346 2.07 6.29 9.22
C VAL A 346 0.65 6.82 9.38
N LYS A 347 -0.33 5.93 9.22
CA LYS A 347 -1.73 6.14 9.58
C LYS A 347 -1.99 5.56 10.96
N THR A 348 -2.73 6.29 11.79
CA THR A 348 -3.23 5.80 13.09
C THR A 348 -4.61 6.40 13.32
N SER A 349 -5.64 5.57 13.38
CA SER A 349 -7.04 6.04 13.41
C SER A 349 -7.31 7.03 12.24
N ASN A 350 -7.76 8.25 12.54
CA ASN A 350 -8.02 9.32 11.58
C ASN A 350 -6.81 10.24 11.32
N PHE A 351 -5.62 9.89 11.83
CA PHE A 351 -4.40 10.68 11.65
C PHE A 351 -3.53 10.15 10.52
N ILE A 352 -2.88 11.09 9.84
CA ILE A 352 -1.76 10.87 8.92
C ILE A 352 -0.56 11.57 9.54
N ALA A 353 0.46 10.83 9.94
CA ALA A 353 1.62 11.38 10.63
C ALA A 353 2.89 11.13 9.81
N GLU A 354 3.55 12.23 9.44
CA GLU A 354 4.88 12.26 8.84
C GLU A 354 5.92 12.16 9.96
N LEU A 355 6.65 11.05 10.02
CA LEU A 355 7.71 10.84 11.02
C LEU A 355 9.04 11.46 10.61
N TYR A 356 9.25 11.59 9.30
CA TYR A 356 10.41 12.25 8.70
C TYR A 356 9.99 12.92 7.41
N PRO A 357 10.53 14.10 7.07
CA PRO A 357 11.50 14.90 7.85
C PRO A 357 10.94 15.82 8.95
N GLU A 358 9.67 16.25 8.90
CA GLU A 358 9.23 17.44 9.64
C GLU A 358 8.35 17.18 10.88
N GLU A 359 8.07 15.92 11.22
CA GLU A 359 7.24 15.55 12.38
C GLU A 359 5.87 16.27 12.36
N LYS A 360 5.16 16.19 11.24
CA LYS A 360 3.83 16.77 11.05
C LYS A 360 2.73 15.73 11.23
N ALA A 361 1.57 16.14 11.73
CA ALA A 361 0.38 15.30 11.70
C ALA A 361 -0.81 16.05 11.10
N LEU A 362 -1.60 15.32 10.33
CA LEU A 362 -2.91 15.73 9.83
C LEU A 362 -3.96 14.84 10.47
N CYS A 363 -5.15 15.38 10.63
CA CYS A 363 -6.28 14.66 11.18
C CYS A 363 -7.53 14.93 10.36
N LEU A 364 -8.21 13.84 9.99
CA LEU A 364 -9.45 13.86 9.23
C LEU A 364 -10.61 14.03 10.21
N GLY A 365 -11.08 15.27 10.37
CA GLY A 365 -12.13 15.64 11.31
C GLY A 365 -12.02 17.08 11.81
N GLU A 366 -13.05 17.53 12.52
CA GLU A 366 -13.13 18.90 13.07
C GLU A 366 -12.36 19.06 14.39
N ASN A 367 -12.22 17.99 15.18
CA ASN A 367 -11.60 18.01 16.50
C ASN A 367 -10.42 17.06 16.55
N CYS A 368 -9.21 17.62 16.49
CA CYS A 368 -7.99 16.83 16.38
C CYS A 368 -7.17 16.95 17.68
N PRO A 369 -7.23 15.95 18.57
CA PRO A 369 -6.39 15.94 19.75
C PRO A 369 -4.91 15.84 19.36
N PRO A 370 -3.98 16.26 20.25
CA PRO A 370 -2.56 16.00 20.05
C PRO A 370 -2.30 14.51 19.85
N LEU A 371 -1.44 14.18 18.89
CA LEU A 371 -0.99 12.83 18.62
C LEU A 371 0.40 12.62 19.24
N VAL A 372 0.57 11.52 19.98
CA VAL A 372 1.88 11.10 20.49
C VAL A 372 2.28 9.80 19.82
N LEU A 373 3.43 9.82 19.14
CA LEU A 373 4.06 8.63 18.59
C LEU A 373 5.29 8.28 19.44
N SER A 374 5.46 6.99 19.72
CA SER A 374 6.65 6.47 20.42
C SER A 374 7.43 5.55 19.49
N LEU A 375 8.66 5.93 19.17
CA LEU A 375 9.61 5.14 18.41
C LEU A 375 10.44 4.29 19.37
N LEU A 376 10.16 3.00 19.40
CA LEU A 376 10.78 2.06 20.33
C LEU A 376 11.97 1.40 19.63
N HIS A 377 13.19 1.68 20.08
CA HIS A 377 14.41 1.07 19.56
C HIS A 377 14.34 -0.46 19.63
N TYR A 378 14.34 -1.10 18.48
CA TYR A 378 14.15 -2.54 18.33
C TYR A 378 15.40 -3.19 17.74
N ASN A 379 15.77 -4.37 18.25
CA ASN A 379 16.90 -5.12 17.71
C ASN A 379 16.44 -6.07 16.60
N ALA A 380 16.47 -5.60 15.35
CA ALA A 380 16.05 -6.39 14.20
C ALA A 380 17.12 -7.34 13.64
N SER A 381 18.35 -7.38 14.20
CA SER A 381 19.50 -8.07 13.58
C SER A 381 19.27 -9.55 13.27
N ASN A 382 18.40 -10.24 14.02
CA ASN A 382 18.12 -11.66 13.85
C ASN A 382 16.96 -11.97 12.88
N LEU A 383 16.33 -10.95 12.29
CA LEU A 383 15.14 -11.12 11.44
C LEU A 383 15.48 -11.18 9.95
N PHE A 384 16.76 -11.06 9.61
CA PHE A 384 17.23 -11.01 8.23
C PHE A 384 17.85 -12.33 7.81
N TYR A 385 17.55 -12.75 6.59
CA TYR A 385 18.34 -13.74 5.87
C TYR A 385 18.45 -13.37 4.40
N THR A 386 19.48 -13.89 3.73
CA THR A 386 19.64 -13.75 2.28
C THR A 386 19.19 -15.06 1.64
N PRO A 387 18.06 -15.07 0.90
CA PRO A 387 17.68 -16.24 0.12
C PRO A 387 18.63 -16.41 -1.07
N TYR A 388 18.63 -17.61 -1.64
CA TYR A 388 19.37 -17.91 -2.86
C TYR A 388 18.39 -18.19 -4.00
N GLY A 389 18.85 -18.00 -5.23
CA GLY A 389 18.14 -18.51 -6.42
C GLY A 389 17.33 -17.48 -7.19
N TRP A 390 17.31 -16.22 -6.78
CA TRP A 390 16.78 -15.15 -7.62
C TRP A 390 17.64 -14.97 -8.87
N ARG A 391 17.01 -14.93 -10.05
CA ARG A 391 17.69 -14.89 -11.34
C ARG A 391 17.13 -13.78 -12.21
N LEU A 392 18.00 -13.20 -13.03
CA LEU A 392 17.62 -12.21 -14.03
C LEU A 392 17.31 -12.88 -15.37
N THR A 393 16.17 -12.53 -15.94
CA THR A 393 15.74 -12.85 -17.31
C THR A 393 15.53 -11.54 -18.07
N ARG A 394 15.73 -11.55 -19.40
CA ARG A 394 15.60 -10.35 -20.26
C ARG A 394 14.60 -10.62 -21.39
N SER A 395 14.03 -9.55 -21.95
CA SER A 395 13.19 -9.60 -23.16
C SER A 395 11.98 -10.51 -23.00
N ILE A 396 11.23 -10.26 -21.94
CA ILE A 396 10.03 -10.98 -21.51
C ILE A 396 8.73 -10.32 -21.98
N ILE A 397 8.72 -9.01 -22.24
CA ILE A 397 7.54 -8.28 -22.71
C ILE A 397 7.66 -7.84 -24.18
N ALA A 398 6.52 -7.60 -24.82
CA ALA A 398 6.42 -7.07 -26.16
C ALA A 398 5.43 -5.90 -26.21
N THR A 399 5.54 -5.06 -27.25
CA THR A 399 4.53 -4.04 -27.53
C THR A 399 3.23 -4.69 -28.01
N LYS A 400 2.11 -4.20 -27.50
CA LYS A 400 0.77 -4.69 -27.77
C LYS A 400 -0.09 -3.62 -28.45
N GLU A 401 -1.30 -4.00 -28.84
CA GLU A 401 -2.26 -3.10 -29.49
C GLU A 401 -2.70 -1.94 -28.57
N LYS A 402 -2.85 -0.74 -29.13
CA LYS A 402 -3.24 0.45 -28.35
C LYS A 402 -4.78 0.52 -28.28
N PRO A 403 -5.41 0.56 -27.09
CA PRO A 403 -6.84 0.84 -26.99
C PRO A 403 -7.14 2.27 -27.43
N LYS A 404 -8.35 2.50 -27.94
CA LYS A 404 -8.80 3.85 -28.26
C LYS A 404 -9.27 4.55 -26.98
N LEU A 405 -8.61 5.67 -26.66
CA LEU A 405 -8.90 6.42 -25.43
C LEU A 405 -9.88 7.57 -25.66
N TYR A 406 -10.65 7.84 -24.63
CA TYR A 406 -11.59 8.96 -24.51
C TYR A 406 -11.42 9.63 -23.14
N THR A 407 -11.89 10.86 -23.02
CA THR A 407 -11.78 11.65 -21.78
C THR A 407 -13.11 12.29 -21.41
N ILE A 408 -13.43 12.31 -20.11
CA ILE A 408 -14.57 13.04 -19.55
C ILE A 408 -14.16 13.77 -18.27
N GLU A 409 -14.65 14.99 -18.08
CA GLU A 409 -14.42 15.78 -16.87
C GLU A 409 -15.46 15.46 -15.79
N ILE A 410 -15.01 15.44 -14.53
CA ILE A 410 -15.85 15.21 -13.36
C ILE A 410 -15.92 16.50 -12.55
N ASN A 411 -17.14 17.04 -12.43
CA ASN A 411 -17.40 18.33 -11.78
C ASN A 411 -18.04 18.22 -10.39
N GLN A 412 -18.37 17.00 -9.95
CA GLN A 412 -19.03 16.78 -8.67
C GLN A 412 -18.01 16.49 -7.58
N ILE A 413 -17.70 17.51 -6.79
CA ILE A 413 -16.67 17.49 -5.76
C ILE A 413 -17.28 17.90 -4.43
N SER A 414 -16.84 17.27 -3.35
CA SER A 414 -17.28 17.59 -1.99
C SER A 414 -16.08 17.77 -1.07
N LYS A 415 -16.17 18.70 -0.12
CA LYS A 415 -15.09 19.01 0.83
C LYS A 415 -15.12 18.04 2.00
N VAL A 416 -13.93 17.71 2.50
CA VAL A 416 -13.73 16.92 3.72
C VAL A 416 -12.97 17.77 4.71
N TYR A 417 -13.38 17.75 5.98
CA TYR A 417 -12.66 18.44 7.02
C TYR A 417 -11.33 17.75 7.29
N VAL A 418 -10.26 18.51 7.18
CA VAL A 418 -8.90 18.12 7.57
C VAL A 418 -8.28 19.28 8.32
N SER A 419 -7.55 18.99 9.39
CA SER A 419 -6.82 19.99 10.13
C SER A 419 -5.43 19.48 10.51
N SER A 420 -4.52 20.41 10.77
CA SER A 420 -3.21 20.10 11.35
C SER A 420 -3.39 19.68 12.80
N ALA A 421 -2.69 18.62 13.21
CA ALA A 421 -2.61 18.18 14.59
C ALA A 421 -1.19 18.37 15.13
N ASN A 422 -1.10 18.65 16.42
CA ASN A 422 0.20 18.67 17.10
C ASN A 422 0.72 17.23 17.21
N LEU A 423 1.90 16.97 16.68
CA LEU A 423 2.60 15.70 16.81
C LEU A 423 3.73 15.82 17.84
N SER A 424 3.82 14.83 18.73
CA SER A 424 4.99 14.64 19.60
C SER A 424 5.57 13.26 19.34
N VAL A 425 6.83 13.21 18.92
CA VAL A 425 7.57 11.97 18.72
C VAL A 425 8.52 11.76 19.90
N ASN A 426 8.39 10.61 20.57
CA ASN A 426 9.25 10.22 21.68
C ASN A 426 10.07 8.99 21.30
N ILE A 427 11.37 9.01 21.54
CA ILE A 427 12.24 7.84 21.33
C ILE A 427 12.47 7.15 22.67
N GLN A 428 12.27 5.83 22.71
CA GLN A 428 12.43 5.01 23.90
C GLN A 428 13.09 3.68 23.56
N LEU A 429 13.59 2.95 24.56
CA LEU A 429 14.05 1.57 24.37
C LEU A 429 12.84 0.63 24.32
N TYR A 430 12.84 -0.28 23.35
CA TYR A 430 11.85 -1.35 23.36
C TYR A 430 12.14 -2.31 24.51
N VAL A 431 11.16 -2.49 25.41
CA VAL A 431 11.21 -3.47 26.48
C VAL A 431 10.18 -4.54 26.17
N ASN A 432 10.64 -5.72 25.73
CA ASN A 432 9.76 -6.85 25.54
C ASN A 432 9.18 -7.26 26.90
N ARG A 433 7.90 -6.96 27.12
CA ARG A 433 7.17 -7.42 28.30
C ARG A 433 6.66 -8.82 28.02
N ILE A 434 7.39 -9.80 28.54
CA ILE A 434 6.94 -11.19 28.54
C ILE A 434 5.75 -11.31 29.48
N ASP A 435 4.58 -11.62 28.94
CA ASP A 435 3.43 -12.03 29.74
C ASP A 435 3.65 -13.48 30.19
N ILE A 436 4.22 -13.63 31.39
CA ILE A 436 4.56 -14.95 31.97
C ILE A 436 3.33 -15.86 32.02
N VAL A 437 2.14 -15.32 32.27
CA VAL A 437 0.91 -16.13 32.34
C VAL A 437 0.58 -16.67 30.96
N ARG A 438 0.64 -15.82 29.92
CA ARG A 438 0.46 -16.24 28.53
C ARG A 438 1.50 -17.27 28.11
N GLU A 439 2.77 -17.07 28.44
CA GLU A 439 3.84 -18.03 28.11
C GLU A 439 3.64 -19.39 28.82
N ILE A 440 3.13 -19.40 30.05
CA ILE A 440 2.74 -20.65 30.73
C ILE A 440 1.58 -21.34 30.00
N ILE A 441 0.55 -20.58 29.59
CA ILE A 441 -0.59 -21.13 28.84
C ILE A 441 -0.10 -21.74 27.51
N LYS A 442 0.78 -21.04 26.78
CA LYS A 442 1.40 -21.53 25.55
C LYS A 442 2.23 -22.79 25.80
N PHE A 443 3.04 -22.80 26.86
CA PHE A 443 3.83 -23.97 27.24
C PHE A 443 2.94 -25.18 27.54
N ILE A 444 1.83 -24.99 28.27
CA ILE A 444 0.84 -26.04 28.54
C ILE A 444 0.18 -26.51 27.25
N ARG A 445 -0.17 -25.60 26.33
CA ARG A 445 -0.81 -25.94 25.04
C ARG A 445 0.14 -26.73 24.14
N ARG A 446 1.38 -26.28 23.98
CA ARG A 446 2.42 -26.96 23.19
C ARG A 446 2.81 -28.30 23.82
N SER A 447 2.78 -28.37 25.15
CA SER A 447 3.08 -29.58 25.92
C SER A 447 1.83 -30.37 26.29
N THR A 448 0.66 -30.10 25.69
CA THR A 448 -0.59 -30.78 26.09
C THR A 448 -0.47 -32.31 26.03
N PRO A 449 0.19 -32.91 25.02
CA PRO A 449 0.49 -34.34 25.05
C PRO A 449 1.31 -34.73 26.29
N LEU A 450 2.40 -34.03 26.59
CA LEU A 450 3.23 -34.30 27.78
C LEU A 450 2.45 -34.13 29.10
N VAL A 451 1.67 -33.07 29.22
CA VAL A 451 0.86 -32.77 30.40
C VAL A 451 -0.23 -33.83 30.63
N ILE A 452 -0.78 -34.42 29.56
CA ILE A 452 -1.76 -35.52 29.64
C ILE A 452 -1.07 -36.88 29.87
N PHE A 453 0.01 -37.16 29.14
CA PHE A 453 0.65 -38.48 29.14
C PHE A 453 1.55 -38.72 30.36
N ILE A 454 2.22 -37.70 30.91
CA ILE A 454 3.08 -37.89 32.10
C ILE A 454 2.27 -38.44 33.28
N PRO A 455 1.12 -37.87 33.69
CA PRO A 455 0.30 -38.43 34.76
C PRO A 455 -0.16 -39.86 34.47
N MET A 456 -0.53 -40.18 33.22
CA MET A 456 -0.93 -41.52 32.82
C MET A 456 0.23 -42.53 32.92
N ILE A 457 1.42 -42.16 32.47
CA ILE A 457 2.64 -42.98 32.57
C ILE A 457 2.99 -43.20 34.03
N VAL A 458 2.99 -42.14 34.85
CA VAL A 458 3.24 -42.23 36.30
C VAL A 458 2.22 -43.13 36.99
N ALA A 459 0.92 -42.98 36.68
CA ALA A 459 -0.13 -43.86 37.21
C ALA A 459 0.08 -45.32 36.80
N THR A 460 0.45 -45.56 35.55
CA THR A 460 0.75 -46.91 35.03
C THR A 460 1.93 -47.54 35.77
N ILE A 461 3.03 -46.79 35.96
CA ILE A 461 4.20 -47.24 36.73
C ILE A 461 3.81 -47.56 38.18
N LEU A 462 2.99 -46.72 38.82
CA LEU A 462 2.52 -46.96 40.18
C LEU A 462 1.65 -48.21 40.31
N VAL A 463 0.73 -48.46 39.36
CA VAL A 463 -0.10 -49.67 39.33
C VAL A 463 0.76 -50.93 39.13
N VAL A 464 1.73 -50.90 38.22
CA VAL A 464 2.69 -51.99 38.00
C VAL A 464 3.53 -52.26 39.25
N TYR A 465 4.00 -51.21 39.91
CA TYR A 465 4.77 -51.33 41.15
C TYR A 465 3.94 -51.93 42.30
N MET A 466 2.72 -51.43 42.52
CA MET A 466 1.84 -51.95 43.57
C MET A 466 1.40 -53.40 43.34
N SER A 467 1.17 -53.79 42.08
CA SER A 467 0.81 -55.17 41.73
C SER A 467 1.97 -56.14 41.93
N ARG A 468 3.21 -55.72 41.68
CA ARG A 468 4.41 -56.52 41.99
C ARG A 468 4.66 -56.68 43.49
N LYS A 469 4.39 -55.65 44.30
CA LYS A 469 4.58 -55.72 45.77
C LYS A 469 3.58 -56.66 46.48
N ARG A 470 2.45 -56.97 45.85
CA ARG A 470 1.40 -57.87 46.40
C ARG A 470 1.58 -59.34 46.01
N ARG A 471 2.49 -59.65 45.09
CA ARG A 471 2.95 -61.02 44.82
C ARG A 471 4.22 -61.27 45.61
#